data_AF-A0A350QAE9-F1
#
_entry.id   AF-A0A350QAE9-F1
#
_cell.length_a   1.000
_cell.length_b   1.000
_cell.length_c   1.000
_cell.angle_alpha   90.00
_cell.angle_beta   90.00
_cell.angle_gamma   90.00
#
_symmetry.space_group_name_H-M   'P 1'
#
loop_
_entity.id
_entity.type
_entity.pdbx_description
1 polymer ?
#
loop_
_entity_poly.entity_id
_entity_poly.type
_entity_poly.pdbx_seq_one_letter_code
_entity_poly.pdbx_strand_id
1 'polypeptide(L)'
;ELVDTVKDLGKGRLKALMHLSDTLTDLTHARYERYSTPFSPLNAKQAVFMFRGDTYVGLDADTLSKDDLTYAQHHLGILSGLYGMLRPLDLIQPYRLEMGSKLSTQRGKNLYDFWSSQLTDACNDVTASHENRTVVSLASKEYIRAIQPQDLAGPFVTCHFKEIRDGVPKTIGLLAKRARGRMARFMVQNRVETEDDLKRFEEDGYAFETGLSSDEDLVFVRDRT
;
A
#
# COMPACT_ATOMS: atom_id res chain seq x y z
N GLU A 1 1.31 -20.95 5.41
CA GLU A 1 2.05 -21.12 4.13
C GLU A 1 3.23 -20.16 3.99
N LEU A 2 3.04 -18.86 3.72
CA LEU A 2 4.18 -17.93 3.51
C LEU A 2 5.10 -17.83 4.73
N VAL A 3 4.54 -17.73 5.94
CA VAL A 3 5.32 -17.73 7.19
C VAL A 3 6.16 -18.98 7.31
N ASP A 4 5.57 -20.15 7.06
CA ASP A 4 6.26 -21.44 7.17
C ASP A 4 7.37 -21.53 6.12
N THR A 5 7.08 -21.12 4.88
CA THR A 5 8.08 -21.05 3.80
C THR A 5 9.25 -20.16 4.19
N VAL A 6 9.01 -19.03 4.87
CA VAL A 6 10.08 -18.13 5.32
C VAL A 6 10.82 -18.67 6.55
N LYS A 7 10.14 -19.36 7.48
CA LYS A 7 10.78 -20.04 8.62
C LYS A 7 11.75 -21.13 8.15
N ASP A 8 11.39 -21.85 7.11
CA ASP A 8 12.25 -22.88 6.50
C ASP A 8 13.49 -22.27 5.80
N LEU A 9 13.50 -20.96 5.56
CA LEU A 9 14.71 -20.26 5.13
C LEU A 9 15.65 -20.06 6.32
N GLY A 10 16.77 -20.78 6.32
CA GLY A 10 17.90 -20.42 7.18
C GLY A 10 18.34 -18.96 6.93
N LYS A 11 18.91 -18.32 7.97
CA LYS A 11 19.33 -16.90 7.98
C LYS A 11 20.07 -16.45 6.71
N GLY A 12 20.97 -17.26 6.17
CA GLY A 12 21.72 -16.92 4.95
C GLY A 12 20.83 -16.72 3.72
N ARG A 13 19.84 -17.59 3.51
CA ARG A 13 18.87 -17.45 2.40
C ARG A 13 17.92 -16.28 2.65
N LEU A 14 17.49 -16.09 3.90
CA LEU A 14 16.66 -14.95 4.28
C LEU A 14 17.37 -13.61 4.01
N LYS A 15 18.65 -13.50 4.40
CA LYS A 15 19.50 -12.33 4.14
C LYS A 15 19.60 -12.02 2.65
N ALA A 16 19.86 -13.04 1.84
CA ALA A 16 19.99 -12.91 0.39
C ALA A 16 18.66 -12.54 -0.28
N LEU A 17 17.56 -13.19 0.10
CA LEU A 17 16.22 -12.96 -0.45
C LEU A 17 15.74 -11.53 -0.23
N MET A 18 15.99 -10.98 0.96
CA MET A 18 15.47 -9.68 1.39
C MET A 18 16.53 -8.56 1.42
N HIS A 19 17.73 -8.84 0.91
CA HIS A 19 18.87 -7.90 0.86
C HIS A 19 19.17 -7.22 2.21
N LEU A 20 19.24 -8.01 3.29
CA LEU A 20 19.35 -7.51 4.66
C LEU A 20 20.81 -7.39 5.12
N SER A 21 21.05 -6.49 6.09
CA SER A 21 22.24 -6.56 6.95
C SER A 21 22.15 -7.75 7.91
N ASP A 22 23.26 -8.13 8.57
CA ASP A 22 23.25 -9.21 9.56
C ASP A 22 22.30 -8.92 10.72
N THR A 23 22.35 -7.70 11.27
CA THR A 23 21.44 -7.27 12.34
C THR A 23 19.97 -7.35 11.94
N LEU A 24 19.63 -6.93 10.72
CA LEU A 24 18.26 -7.02 10.22
C LEU A 24 17.84 -8.46 9.92
N THR A 25 18.79 -9.31 9.51
CA THR A 25 18.54 -10.74 9.28
C THR A 25 18.17 -11.43 10.59
N ASP A 26 18.94 -11.21 11.65
CA ASP A 26 18.66 -11.78 12.97
C ASP A 26 17.31 -11.32 13.52
N LEU A 27 17.03 -10.01 13.41
CA LEU A 27 15.74 -9.46 13.82
C LEU A 27 14.58 -10.06 13.04
N THR A 28 14.71 -10.15 11.71
CA THR A 28 13.66 -10.67 10.83
C THR A 28 13.42 -12.16 11.06
N HIS A 29 14.49 -12.95 11.17
CA HIS A 29 14.41 -14.37 11.52
C HIS A 29 13.71 -14.57 12.87
N ALA A 30 14.11 -13.82 13.90
CA ALA A 30 13.49 -13.91 15.22
C ALA A 30 12.00 -13.50 15.22
N ARG A 31 11.59 -12.57 14.35
CA ARG A 31 10.17 -12.23 14.15
C ARG A 31 9.39 -13.38 13.54
N TYR A 32 9.93 -14.03 12.51
CA TYR A 32 9.29 -15.21 11.94
C TYR A 32 9.21 -16.34 12.95
N GLU A 33 10.27 -16.67 13.68
CA GLU A 33 10.24 -17.70 14.74
C GLU A 33 9.13 -17.47 15.78
N ARG A 34 8.98 -16.22 16.25
CA ARG A 34 7.93 -15.84 17.22
C ARG A 34 6.54 -15.68 16.61
N TYR A 35 6.43 -15.69 15.28
CA TYR A 35 5.15 -15.54 14.61
C TYR A 35 4.19 -16.64 15.07
N SER A 36 3.04 -16.22 15.56
CA SER A 36 2.03 -17.10 16.13
C SER A 36 0.63 -16.54 15.89
N THR A 37 -0.34 -17.44 15.76
CA THR A 37 -1.77 -17.13 15.71
C THR A 37 -2.47 -17.86 16.85
N PRO A 38 -3.63 -17.40 17.35
CA PRO A 38 -4.40 -16.23 16.90
C PRO A 38 -3.76 -14.87 17.24
N PHE A 39 -4.17 -13.83 16.51
CA PHE A 39 -3.75 -12.45 16.78
C PHE A 39 -4.62 -11.80 17.85
N SER A 40 -3.97 -11.05 18.73
CA SER A 40 -4.60 -10.22 19.75
C SER A 40 -3.79 -8.94 19.95
N PRO A 41 -4.35 -7.90 20.61
CA PRO A 41 -3.59 -6.70 20.96
C PRO A 41 -2.35 -6.94 21.82
N LEU A 42 -2.19 -8.15 22.40
CA LEU A 42 -1.00 -8.54 23.16
C LEU A 42 0.19 -8.94 22.27
N ASN A 43 -0.07 -9.47 21.07
CA ASN A 43 0.97 -9.98 20.16
C ASN A 43 0.99 -9.31 18.78
N ALA A 44 0.00 -8.48 18.48
CA ALA A 44 -0.19 -7.83 17.19
C ALA A 44 -0.68 -6.39 17.35
N LYS A 45 -0.56 -5.59 16.29
CA LYS A 45 -1.04 -4.21 16.23
C LYS A 45 -1.78 -3.98 14.92
N GLN A 46 -2.75 -3.06 14.90
CA GLN A 46 -3.46 -2.68 13.69
C GLN A 46 -2.48 -2.23 12.60
N ALA A 47 -2.72 -2.67 11.37
CA ALA A 47 -1.86 -2.44 10.21
C ALA A 47 -1.49 -0.96 10.02
N VAL A 48 -2.48 -0.07 10.07
CA VAL A 48 -2.30 1.37 9.85
C VAL A 48 -1.37 2.01 10.89
N PHE A 49 -1.31 1.46 12.11
CA PHE A 49 -0.44 1.92 13.19
C PHE A 49 0.86 1.13 13.30
N MET A 50 1.06 0.07 12.53
CA MET A 50 2.26 -0.76 12.54
C MET A 50 3.26 -0.31 11.47
N PHE A 51 2.78 -0.02 10.26
CA PHE A 51 3.66 0.34 9.16
C PHE A 51 4.29 1.72 9.35
N ARG A 52 5.53 1.86 8.89
CA ARG A 52 6.34 3.07 9.00
C ARG A 52 7.06 3.32 7.67
N GLY A 53 7.29 4.58 7.34
CA GLY A 53 7.91 5.03 6.09
C GLY A 53 7.16 6.22 5.50
N ASP A 54 7.69 6.82 4.43
CA ASP A 54 7.25 8.12 3.92
C ASP A 54 5.75 8.19 3.59
N THR A 55 5.19 7.11 3.05
CA THR A 55 3.74 7.01 2.79
C THR A 55 2.93 7.04 4.09
N TYR A 56 3.38 6.34 5.13
CA TYR A 56 2.68 6.34 6.42
C TYR A 56 2.91 7.63 7.20
N VAL A 57 4.02 8.33 6.98
CA VAL A 57 4.25 9.71 7.46
C VAL A 57 3.26 10.67 6.80
N GLY A 58 2.97 10.51 5.51
CA GLY A 58 1.94 11.30 4.82
C GLY A 58 0.54 11.00 5.32
N LEU A 59 0.21 9.71 5.52
CA LEU A 59 -1.09 9.27 6.04
C LEU A 59 -1.34 9.80 7.46
N ASP A 60 -0.29 9.76 8.29
CA ASP A 60 -0.29 10.26 9.67
C ASP A 60 -1.48 9.72 10.50
N ALA A 61 -1.63 8.39 10.47
CA ALA A 61 -2.83 7.73 11.00
C ALA A 61 -3.03 7.95 12.51
N ASP A 62 -1.96 8.20 13.27
CA ASP A 62 -2.01 8.45 14.70
C ASP A 62 -2.80 9.75 15.04
N THR A 63 -3.02 10.64 14.05
CA THR A 63 -3.81 11.88 14.22
C THR A 63 -5.23 11.80 13.65
N LEU A 64 -5.63 10.67 13.08
CA LEU A 64 -6.99 10.46 12.57
C LEU A 64 -7.99 10.28 13.72
N SER A 65 -9.20 10.81 13.55
CA SER A 65 -10.28 10.58 14.51
C SER A 65 -10.77 9.12 14.44
N LYS A 66 -11.58 8.69 15.42
CA LYS A 66 -12.21 7.37 15.39
C LYS A 66 -13.13 7.21 14.18
N ASP A 67 -13.83 8.27 13.78
CA ASP A 67 -14.73 8.25 12.63
C ASP A 67 -13.94 8.15 11.33
N ASP A 68 -12.78 8.82 11.25
CA ASP A 68 -11.86 8.68 10.11
C ASP A 68 -11.30 7.26 9.99
N LEU A 69 -10.89 6.66 11.12
CA LEU A 69 -10.40 5.28 11.14
C LEU A 69 -11.49 4.27 10.78
N THR A 70 -12.73 4.53 11.20
CA THR A 70 -13.89 3.72 10.84
C THR A 70 -14.16 3.84 9.33
N TYR A 71 -14.14 5.05 8.78
CA TYR A 71 -14.27 5.23 7.33
C TYR A 71 -13.14 4.55 6.56
N ALA A 72 -11.89 4.77 6.97
CA ALA A 72 -10.70 4.15 6.37
C ALA A 72 -10.79 2.62 6.40
N GLN A 73 -11.37 2.02 7.44
CA GLN A 73 -11.53 0.58 7.55
C GLN A 73 -12.32 -0.04 6.38
N HIS A 74 -13.18 0.75 5.73
CA HIS A 74 -13.98 0.35 4.58
C HIS A 74 -13.45 0.86 3.23
N HIS A 75 -12.65 1.93 3.22
CA HIS A 75 -12.24 2.63 1.99
C HIS A 75 -10.74 2.58 1.69
N LEU A 76 -9.90 2.09 2.61
CA LEU A 76 -8.46 2.01 2.43
C LEU A 76 -7.98 0.56 2.46
N GLY A 77 -7.27 0.13 1.41
CA GLY A 77 -6.56 -1.15 1.37
C GLY A 77 -5.04 -0.95 1.43
N ILE A 78 -4.35 -1.75 2.25
CA ILE A 78 -2.89 -1.76 2.37
C ILE A 78 -2.35 -3.07 1.80
N LEU A 79 -1.65 -2.99 0.67
CA LEU A 79 -1.00 -4.16 0.07
C LEU A 79 0.23 -4.60 0.88
N SER A 80 0.38 -5.90 1.06
CA SER A 80 1.35 -6.57 1.92
C SER A 80 1.86 -7.84 1.23
N GLY A 81 3.18 -8.02 1.13
CA GLY A 81 3.73 -9.26 0.59
C GLY A 81 3.36 -10.51 1.40
N LEU A 82 3.19 -10.35 2.73
CA LEU A 82 2.86 -11.47 3.63
C LEU A 82 1.35 -11.67 3.82
N TYR A 83 0.61 -10.58 3.98
CA TYR A 83 -0.81 -10.63 4.34
C TYR A 83 -1.75 -10.38 3.16
N GLY A 84 -1.22 -10.09 1.97
CA GLY A 84 -2.03 -9.80 0.79
C GLY A 84 -2.60 -8.39 0.86
N MET A 85 -3.90 -8.24 1.09
CA MET A 85 -4.55 -6.95 1.30
C MET A 85 -5.06 -6.84 2.74
N LEU A 86 -4.61 -5.81 3.44
CA LEU A 86 -5.01 -5.50 4.82
C LEU A 86 -5.94 -4.30 4.86
N ARG A 87 -6.95 -4.36 5.72
CA ARG A 87 -7.69 -3.16 6.15
C ARG A 87 -6.93 -2.45 7.28
N PRO A 88 -7.11 -1.14 7.47
CA PRO A 88 -6.40 -0.34 8.45
C PRO A 88 -6.32 -0.92 9.87
N LEU A 89 -7.41 -1.50 10.36
CA LEU A 89 -7.58 -2.02 11.71
C LEU A 89 -7.32 -3.53 11.83
N ASP A 90 -6.95 -4.22 10.75
CA ASP A 90 -6.56 -5.62 10.83
C ASP A 90 -5.28 -5.75 11.68
N LEU A 91 -5.31 -6.67 12.65
CA LEU A 91 -4.15 -6.94 13.50
C LEU A 91 -3.07 -7.68 12.70
N ILE A 92 -1.84 -7.20 12.80
CA ILE A 92 -0.66 -7.83 12.19
C ILE A 92 0.49 -7.96 13.18
N GLN A 93 1.30 -9.00 13.01
CA GLN A 93 2.61 -9.10 13.65
C GLN A 93 3.70 -8.47 12.79
N PRO A 94 4.78 -7.94 13.40
CA PRO A 94 5.87 -7.33 12.65
C PRO A 94 6.57 -8.37 11.77
N TYR A 95 6.73 -8.04 10.50
CA TYR A 95 7.35 -8.91 9.51
C TYR A 95 8.22 -8.08 8.55
N ARG A 96 8.97 -8.78 7.69
CA ARG A 96 9.52 -8.18 6.47
C ARG A 96 9.38 -9.20 5.35
N LEU A 97 8.65 -8.83 4.30
CA LEU A 97 8.51 -9.59 3.06
C LEU A 97 7.90 -8.62 2.03
N GLU A 98 8.75 -8.10 1.15
CA GLU A 98 8.36 -7.13 0.12
C GLU A 98 7.70 -7.87 -1.05
N MET A 99 6.70 -7.26 -1.71
CA MET A 99 5.93 -7.92 -2.78
C MET A 99 6.83 -8.36 -3.94
N GLY A 100 7.92 -7.63 -4.20
CA GLY A 100 8.93 -7.99 -5.20
C GLY A 100 9.79 -9.22 -4.86
N SER A 101 9.65 -9.84 -3.68
CA SER A 101 10.50 -10.96 -3.25
C SER A 101 10.32 -12.19 -4.14
N LYS A 102 11.44 -12.77 -4.57
CA LYS A 102 11.50 -14.03 -5.33
C LYS A 102 11.40 -15.26 -4.41
N LEU A 103 10.40 -15.26 -3.53
CA LEU A 103 10.12 -16.37 -2.64
C LEU A 103 9.37 -17.46 -3.41
N SER A 104 10.02 -18.58 -3.69
CA SER A 104 9.36 -19.74 -4.28
C SER A 104 8.47 -20.43 -3.25
N THR A 105 7.26 -20.77 -3.66
CA THR A 105 6.26 -21.52 -2.89
C THR A 105 5.71 -22.65 -3.76
N GLN A 106 4.77 -23.45 -3.24
CA GLN A 106 4.06 -24.43 -4.07
C GLN A 106 3.20 -23.76 -5.16
N ARG A 107 2.85 -22.49 -4.98
CA ARG A 107 1.98 -21.72 -5.89
C ARG A 107 2.75 -20.91 -6.93
N GLY A 108 4.08 -20.90 -6.92
CA GLY A 108 4.88 -20.22 -7.93
C GLY A 108 6.27 -19.79 -7.47
N LYS A 109 6.94 -18.98 -8.29
CA LYS A 109 8.37 -18.63 -8.12
C LYS A 109 8.57 -17.30 -7.37
N ASN A 110 7.51 -16.57 -7.12
CA ASN A 110 7.52 -15.26 -6.46
C ASN A 110 6.15 -14.95 -5.86
N LEU A 111 6.02 -13.81 -5.18
CA LEU A 111 4.76 -13.44 -4.51
C LEU A 111 3.65 -13.00 -5.47
N TYR A 112 3.96 -12.52 -6.68
CA TYR A 112 2.94 -12.23 -7.68
C TYR A 112 2.26 -13.52 -8.13
N ASP A 113 3.03 -14.59 -8.36
CA ASP A 113 2.47 -15.92 -8.69
C ASP A 113 1.66 -16.47 -7.50
N PHE A 114 2.18 -16.31 -6.28
CA PHE A 114 1.50 -16.79 -5.07
C PHE A 114 0.14 -16.13 -4.85
N TRP A 115 0.07 -14.81 -5.00
CA TRP A 115 -1.16 -14.04 -4.80
C TRP A 115 -2.09 -14.16 -6.00
N SER A 116 -1.56 -14.16 -7.23
CA SER A 116 -2.32 -14.30 -8.47
C SER A 116 -3.56 -13.39 -8.48
N SER A 117 -4.77 -13.93 -8.72
CA SER A 117 -6.03 -13.16 -8.72
C SER A 117 -6.54 -12.77 -7.34
N GLN A 118 -6.06 -13.39 -6.26
CA GLN A 118 -6.68 -13.27 -4.92
C GLN A 118 -6.79 -11.82 -4.42
N LEU A 119 -5.83 -10.96 -4.78
CA LEU A 119 -5.85 -9.56 -4.35
C LEU A 119 -6.85 -8.74 -5.16
N THR A 120 -6.97 -9.02 -6.46
CA THR A 120 -7.98 -8.42 -7.32
C THR A 120 -9.39 -8.85 -6.90
N ASP A 121 -9.57 -10.14 -6.62
CA ASP A 121 -10.83 -10.70 -6.10
C ASP A 121 -11.21 -10.03 -4.77
N ALA A 122 -10.25 -9.86 -3.86
CA ALA A 122 -10.49 -9.17 -2.60
C ALA A 122 -10.85 -7.68 -2.79
N CYS A 123 -10.28 -6.98 -3.79
CA CYS A 123 -10.72 -5.63 -4.14
C CYS A 123 -12.16 -5.62 -4.66
N ASN A 124 -12.54 -6.59 -5.49
CA ASN A 124 -13.91 -6.73 -6.00
C ASN A 124 -14.91 -6.98 -4.88
N ASP A 125 -14.56 -7.81 -3.90
CA ASP A 125 -15.39 -8.12 -2.73
C ASP A 125 -15.64 -6.87 -1.86
N VAL A 126 -14.59 -6.09 -1.58
CA VAL A 126 -14.71 -4.85 -0.78
C VAL A 126 -15.59 -3.83 -1.51
N THR A 127 -15.30 -3.58 -2.79
CA THR A 127 -16.02 -2.58 -3.59
C THR A 127 -17.44 -3.00 -3.96
N ALA A 128 -17.84 -4.27 -3.78
CA ALA A 128 -19.18 -4.73 -4.12
C ALA A 128 -20.29 -4.02 -3.33
N SER A 129 -19.98 -3.50 -2.14
CA SER A 129 -20.92 -2.77 -1.29
C SER A 129 -20.92 -1.25 -1.53
N HIS A 130 -20.04 -0.74 -2.40
CA HIS A 130 -19.91 0.69 -2.66
C HIS A 130 -20.74 1.09 -3.88
N GLU A 131 -21.36 2.28 -3.82
CA GLU A 131 -22.07 2.84 -4.97
C GLU A 131 -21.09 3.15 -6.12
N ASN A 132 -19.95 3.74 -5.78
CA ASN A 132 -18.82 3.93 -6.70
C ASN A 132 -17.76 2.85 -6.45
N ARG A 133 -17.55 1.99 -7.45
CA ARG A 133 -16.60 0.85 -7.37
C ARG A 133 -15.19 1.19 -7.85
N THR A 134 -14.88 2.47 -8.03
CA THR A 134 -13.55 2.91 -8.49
C THR A 134 -12.47 2.54 -7.48
N VAL A 135 -11.42 1.86 -7.95
CA VAL A 135 -10.22 1.57 -7.18
C VAL A 135 -9.17 2.63 -7.48
N VAL A 136 -8.80 3.41 -6.46
CA VAL A 136 -7.75 4.43 -6.57
C VAL A 136 -6.42 3.86 -6.10
N SER A 137 -5.47 3.74 -7.03
CA SER A 137 -4.12 3.29 -6.76
C SER A 137 -3.23 4.42 -6.26
N LEU A 138 -2.82 4.29 -5.00
CA LEU A 138 -1.77 5.08 -4.35
C LEU A 138 -0.53 4.23 -4.02
N ALA A 139 -0.50 2.98 -4.49
CA ALA A 139 0.58 2.04 -4.23
C ALA A 139 1.80 2.30 -5.12
N SER A 140 2.95 1.76 -4.73
CA SER A 140 4.12 1.75 -5.61
C SER A 140 3.91 0.75 -6.76
N LYS A 141 4.69 0.91 -7.84
CA LYS A 141 4.69 -0.03 -8.98
C LYS A 141 4.93 -1.48 -8.56
N GLU A 142 5.74 -1.69 -7.52
CA GLU A 142 6.03 -3.04 -7.00
C GLU A 142 4.77 -3.70 -6.42
N TYR A 143 4.03 -2.99 -5.57
CA TYR A 143 2.86 -3.57 -4.92
C TYR A 143 1.67 -3.64 -5.87
N ILE A 144 1.42 -2.59 -6.66
CA ILE A 144 0.23 -2.54 -7.53
C ILE A 144 0.26 -3.58 -8.65
N ARG A 145 1.45 -4.07 -9.03
CA ARG A 145 1.59 -5.17 -9.99
C ARG A 145 0.90 -6.48 -9.52
N ALA A 146 0.63 -6.61 -8.23
CA ALA A 146 -0.11 -7.75 -7.70
C ALA A 146 -1.64 -7.64 -7.91
N ILE A 147 -2.13 -6.50 -8.41
CA ILE A 147 -3.51 -6.29 -8.84
C ILE A 147 -3.57 -6.40 -10.37
N GLN A 148 -4.67 -6.95 -10.89
CA GLN A 148 -4.97 -7.05 -12.31
C GLN A 148 -6.12 -6.08 -12.66
N PRO A 149 -5.82 -4.85 -13.12
CA PRO A 149 -6.85 -3.82 -13.33
C PRO A 149 -7.96 -4.26 -14.29
N GLN A 150 -7.63 -5.06 -15.31
CA GLN A 150 -8.61 -5.55 -16.29
C GLN A 150 -9.66 -6.51 -15.71
N ASP A 151 -9.38 -7.09 -14.53
CA ASP A 151 -10.25 -8.04 -13.84
C ASP A 151 -11.00 -7.39 -12.66
N LEU A 152 -10.84 -6.06 -12.48
CA LEU A 152 -11.63 -5.28 -11.53
C LEU A 152 -13.02 -5.02 -12.10
N ALA A 153 -14.02 -5.05 -11.22
CA ALA A 153 -15.42 -4.83 -11.59
C ALA A 153 -15.83 -3.34 -11.62
N GLY A 154 -14.89 -2.42 -11.41
CA GLY A 154 -15.06 -0.98 -11.48
C GLY A 154 -13.80 -0.30 -12.05
N PRO A 155 -13.85 1.03 -12.30
CA PRO A 155 -12.71 1.76 -12.85
C PRO A 155 -11.46 1.65 -11.99
N PHE A 156 -10.30 1.79 -12.61
CA PHE A 156 -9.01 1.79 -11.94
C PHE A 156 -8.25 3.07 -12.26
N VAL A 157 -8.00 3.89 -11.23
CA VAL A 157 -7.39 5.21 -11.38
C VAL A 157 -6.07 5.25 -10.61
N THR A 158 -5.01 5.75 -11.22
CA THR A 158 -3.71 5.94 -10.57
C THR A 158 -3.41 7.41 -10.34
N CYS A 159 -3.11 7.79 -9.09
CA CYS A 159 -2.64 9.15 -8.79
C CYS A 159 -1.10 9.23 -8.87
N HIS A 160 -0.60 10.19 -9.66
CA HIS A 160 0.81 10.47 -9.82
C HIS A 160 1.17 11.82 -9.21
N PHE A 161 2.25 11.85 -8.46
CA PHE A 161 2.74 13.08 -7.82
C PHE A 161 4.08 13.47 -8.43
N LYS A 162 4.14 14.64 -9.06
CA LYS A 162 5.31 15.15 -9.78
C LYS A 162 5.72 16.54 -9.27
N GLU A 163 7.00 16.82 -9.30
CA GLU A 163 7.56 18.14 -9.04
C GLU A 163 8.08 18.71 -10.36
N ILE A 164 7.76 19.97 -10.66
CA ILE A 164 8.31 20.65 -11.83
C ILE A 164 9.77 21.01 -11.54
N ARG A 165 10.67 20.52 -12.39
CA ARG A 165 12.11 20.87 -12.36
C ARG A 165 12.54 21.30 -13.75
N ASP A 166 12.96 22.56 -13.87
CA ASP A 166 13.38 23.15 -15.14
C ASP A 166 12.28 23.04 -16.22
N GLY A 167 11.01 23.27 -15.82
CA GLY A 167 9.85 23.13 -16.69
C GLY A 167 9.42 21.68 -16.99
N VAL A 168 10.12 20.68 -16.44
CA VAL A 168 9.84 19.26 -16.69
C VAL A 168 9.25 18.59 -15.44
N PRO A 169 8.06 17.97 -15.52
CA PRO A 169 7.48 17.18 -14.43
C PRO A 169 8.32 15.93 -14.13
N LYS A 170 8.79 15.78 -12.88
CA LYS A 170 9.59 14.63 -12.42
C LYS A 170 9.02 14.02 -11.14
N THR A 171 8.97 12.70 -11.07
CA THR A 171 8.61 11.99 -9.83
C THR A 171 9.81 11.94 -8.90
N ILE A 172 9.70 12.59 -7.74
CA ILE A 172 10.74 12.52 -6.70
C ILE A 172 10.30 11.51 -5.65
N GLY A 173 10.99 10.36 -5.58
CA GLY A 173 10.51 9.17 -4.88
C GLY A 173 10.04 9.39 -3.44
N LEU A 174 10.85 10.09 -2.62
CA LEU A 174 10.50 10.42 -1.22
C LEU A 174 9.20 11.24 -1.14
N LEU A 175 9.11 12.30 -1.95
CA LEU A 175 7.98 13.23 -1.95
C LEU A 175 6.72 12.58 -2.50
N ALA A 176 6.85 11.82 -3.58
CA ALA A 176 5.73 11.08 -4.16
C ALA A 176 5.18 10.02 -3.19
N LYS A 177 6.04 9.35 -2.41
CA LYS A 177 5.60 8.42 -1.36
C LYS A 177 4.80 9.16 -0.29
N ARG A 178 5.29 10.31 0.19
CA ARG A 178 4.59 11.12 1.19
C ARG A 178 3.26 11.65 0.66
N ALA A 179 3.24 12.14 -0.57
CA ALA A 179 2.05 12.65 -1.24
C ALA A 179 0.97 11.58 -1.41
N ARG A 180 1.33 10.32 -1.72
CA ARG A 180 0.38 9.19 -1.71
C ARG A 180 -0.29 9.00 -0.35
N GLY A 181 0.48 9.12 0.73
CA GLY A 181 -0.07 9.08 2.09
C GLY A 181 -1.02 10.23 2.36
N ARG A 182 -0.64 11.45 1.96
CA ARG A 182 -1.46 12.66 2.08
C ARG A 182 -2.75 12.54 1.27
N MET A 183 -2.70 12.00 0.05
CA MET A 183 -3.89 11.74 -0.74
C MET A 183 -4.82 10.73 -0.08
N ALA A 184 -4.29 9.61 0.43
CA ALA A 184 -5.11 8.64 1.17
C ALA A 184 -5.76 9.29 2.41
N ARG A 185 -5.01 10.14 3.12
CA ARG A 185 -5.53 10.92 4.25
C ARG A 185 -6.64 11.88 3.81
N PHE A 186 -6.41 12.65 2.75
CA PHE A 186 -7.39 13.59 2.19
C PHE A 186 -8.68 12.88 1.82
N MET A 187 -8.59 11.73 1.13
CA MET A 187 -9.75 10.91 0.77
C MET A 187 -10.52 10.45 1.99
N VAL A 188 -9.82 10.00 3.03
CA VAL A 188 -10.42 9.60 4.29
C VAL A 188 -11.11 10.81 4.95
N GLN A 189 -10.37 11.87 5.26
CA GLN A 189 -10.89 13.01 6.05
C GLN A 189 -12.04 13.74 5.36
N ASN A 190 -12.03 13.83 4.03
CA ASN A 190 -13.05 14.55 3.27
C ASN A 190 -14.15 13.64 2.73
N ARG A 191 -14.10 12.33 3.02
CA ARG A 191 -15.09 11.34 2.56
C ARG A 191 -15.27 11.42 1.04
N VAL A 192 -14.15 11.32 0.32
CA VAL A 192 -14.11 11.41 -1.16
C VAL A 192 -14.84 10.21 -1.75
N GLU A 193 -15.90 10.48 -2.51
CA GLU A 193 -16.75 9.47 -3.18
C GLU A 193 -16.73 9.60 -4.71
N THR A 194 -16.22 10.71 -5.25
CA THR A 194 -16.19 11.00 -6.69
C THR A 194 -14.81 11.35 -7.18
N GLU A 195 -14.57 11.18 -8.48
CA GLU A 195 -13.33 11.59 -9.13
C GLU A 195 -13.11 13.11 -9.05
N ASP A 196 -14.19 13.89 -9.15
CA ASP A 196 -14.09 15.35 -9.04
C ASP A 196 -13.69 15.79 -7.64
N ASP A 197 -14.14 15.10 -6.58
CA ASP A 197 -13.64 15.33 -5.22
C ASP A 197 -12.17 14.97 -5.08
N LEU A 198 -11.71 13.90 -5.74
CA LEU A 198 -10.31 13.49 -5.76
C LEU A 198 -9.39 14.54 -6.39
N LYS A 199 -9.86 15.21 -7.46
CA LYS A 199 -9.12 16.28 -8.16
C LYS A 199 -8.92 17.54 -7.30
N ARG A 200 -9.66 17.70 -6.20
CA ARG A 200 -9.57 18.84 -5.27
C ARG A 200 -8.42 18.73 -4.26
N PHE A 201 -7.57 17.71 -4.37
CA PHE A 201 -6.39 17.57 -3.52
C PHE A 201 -5.37 18.69 -3.79
N GLU A 202 -5.09 19.49 -2.76
CA GLU A 202 -4.19 20.66 -2.84
C GLU A 202 -3.09 20.69 -1.74
N GLU A 203 -2.79 19.56 -1.10
CA GLU A 203 -1.84 19.51 0.03
C GLU A 203 -0.37 19.54 -0.42
N ASP A 204 0.53 20.04 0.45
CA ASP A 204 1.98 20.10 0.21
C ASP A 204 2.38 20.83 -1.10
N GLY A 205 1.50 21.73 -1.59
CA GLY A 205 1.69 22.50 -2.82
C GLY A 205 1.42 21.73 -4.12
N TYR A 206 0.89 20.51 -4.03
CA TYR A 206 0.41 19.77 -5.19
C TYR A 206 -0.93 20.33 -5.66
N ALA A 207 -1.20 20.29 -6.95
CA ALA A 207 -2.50 20.59 -7.55
C ALA A 207 -2.73 19.70 -8.77
N PHE A 208 -3.99 19.40 -9.09
CA PHE A 208 -4.35 18.61 -10.27
C PHE A 208 -3.96 19.32 -11.57
N GLU A 209 -3.34 18.59 -12.50
CA GLU A 209 -2.90 19.10 -13.80
C GLU A 209 -3.64 18.39 -14.94
N THR A 210 -4.66 19.06 -15.47
CA THR A 210 -5.52 18.54 -16.55
C THR A 210 -4.71 18.15 -17.79
N GLY A 211 -3.71 18.94 -18.18
CA GLY A 211 -2.93 18.70 -19.40
C GLY A 211 -2.03 17.46 -19.34
N LEU A 212 -1.78 16.92 -18.14
CA LEU A 212 -0.97 15.72 -17.91
C LEU A 212 -1.81 14.50 -17.51
N SER A 213 -3.12 14.67 -17.34
CA SER A 213 -4.02 13.66 -16.80
C SER A 213 -4.88 13.01 -17.86
N SER A 214 -5.37 11.81 -17.56
CA SER A 214 -6.36 11.05 -18.31
C SER A 214 -7.38 10.44 -17.34
N ASP A 215 -8.37 9.74 -17.87
CA ASP A 215 -9.38 9.03 -17.07
C ASP A 215 -8.75 7.95 -16.15
N GLU A 216 -7.62 7.37 -16.54
CA GLU A 216 -6.92 6.32 -15.77
C GLU A 216 -5.74 6.87 -14.94
N ASP A 217 -5.20 8.03 -15.30
CA ASP A 217 -4.01 8.62 -14.69
C ASP A 217 -4.27 10.07 -14.27
N LEU A 218 -4.43 10.31 -12.97
CA LEU A 218 -4.57 11.66 -12.42
C LEU A 218 -3.19 12.17 -11.98
N VAL A 219 -2.73 13.27 -12.58
CA VAL A 219 -1.42 13.84 -12.28
C VAL A 219 -1.58 15.10 -11.43
N PHE A 220 -0.92 15.08 -10.27
CA PHE A 220 -0.79 16.20 -9.37
C PHE A 220 0.64 16.74 -9.44
N VAL A 221 0.77 18.04 -9.73
CA VAL A 221 2.06 18.73 -9.86
C VAL A 221 2.24 19.73 -8.75
N ARG A 222 3.49 19.92 -8.31
CA ARG A 222 3.87 21.04 -7.47
C ARG A 222 5.02 21.81 -8.10
N ASP A 223 5.01 23.11 -7.90
CA ASP A 223 6.12 23.96 -8.32
C ASP A 223 7.21 24.02 -7.26
N ARG A 224 8.44 24.14 -7.75
CA ARG A 224 9.60 24.51 -6.94
C ARG A 224 9.86 25.99 -7.21
N THR A 225 9.18 26.88 -6.49
CA THR A 225 9.72 28.22 -6.26
C THR A 225 10.95 28.13 -5.36
#